data_AF-A0A1Q5TB95-F1
#
_entry.id   AF-A0A1Q5TB95-F1
#
_cell.length_a   1.000
_cell.length_b   1.000
_cell.length_c   1.000
_cell.angle_alpha   90.00
_cell.angle_beta   90.00
_cell.angle_gamma   90.00
#
_symmetry.space_group_name_H-M   'P 1'
#
loop_
_entity.id
_entity.type
_entity.pdbx_description
1 polymer ?
#
loop_
_entity_poly.entity_id
_entity_poly.type
_entity_poly.pdbx_seq_one_letter_code
_entity_poly.pdbx_strand_id
1 'polypeptide(L)'
;MTGVQQNHDSSSGDTVVSQTPSEKSPVQTPSSAAQEKELEHNHDHDLDTSVPAEDPEKDDEDNAIKKQASGAPLDRTPSQAAKMGKKKIIVVMTALCLALFLAALDMTIISTALPTIAADFNASESGYSWIASSYLLANAACIPLWGKISDIWGRKPIILLANVWFLVGSLICALANNMAMIVAGRAIQGVGGGGIIIMANISVTDLFSMRDRPMYYGLFGATWAIAGALGPIIGGAFTTSVTWRWCFYLNLPIGGFSFLILFFFLSIESPKTPFLAGLRSIDWAGTFLIIGGTLMFLFGLEFGGINYPWKSATVICLIIFGIFVWILAMLAEWKLAKYPIIPPRLFNEWYNILILMVCYCHGFVFISGAYYLPLYFQTVLLASPILSGVYTLPMVLSLSIVSAATGIVMKKTGRYHEMIVAGLFFMTLGFGLLIDLKPYASWPRIIIYQLIGGIGVGPNFQAPLVAFQANIRPADMATATATFGFVRQLSTSMSVVLGTVIYQNVIGQQADKLIAAIGPERTAQISSSFAGSSKELIKSLTQSQREVVLEAFTFALSRMWIFYTCMAGLGFVLSLFIRPRELTKTHTIRKTGLEEQERARQELIESQRKAEGKPEVEA
;
A
#
# COMPACT_ATOMS: atom_id res chain seq x y z
N MET A 1 43.73 2.36 -44.78
CA MET A 1 43.83 2.53 -46.24
C MET A 1 42.82 3.60 -46.62
N THR A 2 43.25 4.88 -46.58
CA THR A 2 43.61 5.70 -47.77
C THR A 2 42.39 5.87 -48.68
N GLY A 3 41.69 7.00 -48.76
CA GLY A 3 42.11 8.41 -48.67
C GLY A 3 42.10 9.01 -50.09
N VAL A 4 41.48 10.20 -50.24
CA VAL A 4 41.63 11.28 -51.27
C VAL A 4 40.30 12.09 -51.20
N GLN A 5 40.13 13.27 -50.56
CA GLN A 5 40.84 14.58 -50.62
C GLN A 5 40.57 15.27 -51.98
N GLN A 6 39.94 16.43 -52.11
CA GLN A 6 40.33 17.81 -51.74
C GLN A 6 39.13 18.74 -52.06
N ASN A 7 38.74 19.77 -51.29
CA ASN A 7 39.39 20.99 -50.76
C ASN A 7 39.20 22.25 -51.63
N HIS A 8 39.19 23.39 -50.90
CA HIS A 8 39.30 24.81 -51.29
C HIS A 8 37.98 25.60 -51.51
N ASP A 9 37.77 26.79 -50.94
CA ASP A 9 38.56 27.58 -49.98
C ASP A 9 37.75 28.78 -49.44
N SER A 10 38.17 29.28 -48.26
CA SER A 10 38.35 30.70 -47.81
C SER A 10 37.37 31.83 -48.26
N SER A 11 37.07 32.91 -47.53
CA SER A 11 37.76 33.76 -46.54
C SER A 11 36.76 34.90 -46.16
N SER A 12 36.51 35.24 -44.90
CA SER A 12 37.16 36.26 -44.01
C SER A 12 36.72 37.74 -44.17
N GLY A 13 36.59 38.44 -43.02
CA GLY A 13 36.74 39.90 -42.83
C GLY A 13 35.47 40.66 -42.43
N ASP A 14 35.25 41.01 -41.14
CA ASP A 14 35.69 42.24 -40.40
C ASP A 14 34.67 43.41 -40.58
N THR A 15 34.33 44.35 -39.68
CA THR A 15 34.75 44.88 -38.35
C THR A 15 33.56 45.78 -37.83
N VAL A 16 33.12 45.83 -36.54
CA VAL A 16 33.58 46.54 -35.32
C VAL A 16 33.14 48.05 -35.17
N VAL A 17 32.73 48.41 -33.93
CA VAL A 17 32.52 49.73 -33.22
C VAL A 17 31.33 50.66 -33.64
N SER A 18 30.69 51.55 -32.83
CA SER A 18 30.80 52.04 -31.43
C SER A 18 29.58 52.91 -31.03
N GLN A 19 29.22 52.89 -29.73
CA GLN A 19 28.84 54.00 -28.83
C GLN A 19 27.58 54.90 -28.98
N THR A 20 26.90 55.02 -27.82
CA THR A 20 25.92 56.00 -27.29
C THR A 20 26.45 57.45 -27.21
N PRO A 21 25.60 58.49 -26.95
CA PRO A 21 25.30 58.95 -25.57
C PRO A 21 23.90 59.59 -25.32
N SER A 22 23.50 59.64 -24.02
CA SER A 22 22.83 60.73 -23.22
C SER A 22 21.86 61.73 -23.89
N GLU A 23 20.79 62.31 -23.32
CA GLU A 23 20.35 62.56 -21.93
C GLU A 23 19.00 63.32 -21.96
N LYS A 24 18.16 63.19 -20.92
CA LYS A 24 17.67 64.32 -20.07
C LYS A 24 16.63 63.85 -19.03
N SER A 25 17.04 63.90 -17.77
CA SER A 25 16.22 63.93 -16.54
C SER A 25 15.84 65.41 -16.22
N PRO A 26 15.60 65.89 -14.97
CA PRO A 26 15.02 65.34 -13.71
C PRO A 26 14.05 66.34 -12.99
N VAL A 27 13.41 65.94 -11.88
CA VAL A 27 13.04 66.80 -10.73
C VAL A 27 13.17 65.94 -9.45
N GLN A 28 14.28 66.02 -8.69
CA GLN A 28 14.53 66.81 -7.45
C GLN A 28 13.79 66.36 -6.16
N THR A 29 14.59 65.81 -5.25
CA THR A 29 14.51 65.65 -3.77
C THR A 29 14.77 67.00 -3.03
N PRO A 30 14.98 67.15 -1.68
CA PRO A 30 14.78 66.34 -0.45
C PRO A 30 14.32 67.18 0.82
N SER A 31 14.54 66.64 2.06
CA SER A 31 14.80 67.32 3.37
C SER A 31 13.62 67.39 4.38
N SER A 32 13.73 67.38 5.72
CA SER A 32 14.82 67.30 6.73
C SER A 32 14.23 66.88 8.11
N ALA A 33 15.10 66.55 9.06
CA ALA A 33 14.83 66.47 10.49
C ALA A 33 14.70 67.86 11.16
N ALA A 34 13.96 67.95 12.29
CA ALA A 34 14.08 68.88 13.44
C ALA A 34 12.71 68.91 14.18
N GLN A 35 12.61 68.61 15.48
CA GLN A 35 12.56 69.60 16.61
C GLN A 35 11.52 70.71 16.35
N GLU A 36 10.54 70.99 17.22
CA GLU A 36 10.67 71.32 18.64
C GLU A 36 9.27 71.65 19.23
N LYS A 37 9.19 71.68 20.58
CA LYS A 37 8.26 72.46 21.44
C LYS A 37 6.83 71.97 21.63
N GLU A 38 6.20 72.11 22.80
CA GLU A 38 6.53 72.37 24.22
C GLU A 38 5.16 72.51 24.92
N LEU A 39 5.15 72.55 26.26
CA LEU A 39 4.08 72.85 27.24
C LEU A 39 3.72 71.62 28.08
N GLU A 40 4.49 71.33 29.13
CA GLU A 40 4.41 71.95 30.47
C GLU A 40 3.03 71.78 31.13
N HIS A 41 2.94 70.98 32.21
CA HIS A 41 2.88 71.54 33.56
C HIS A 41 3.07 70.44 34.63
N ASN A 42 3.90 70.77 35.63
CA ASN A 42 4.25 70.02 36.82
C ASN A 42 3.10 69.91 37.84
N HIS A 43 3.06 68.82 38.60
CA HIS A 43 3.14 68.92 40.06
C HIS A 43 3.54 67.58 40.73
N ASP A 44 4.58 67.65 41.55
CA ASP A 44 4.99 66.67 42.56
C ASP A 44 4.03 66.69 43.77
N HIS A 45 3.82 65.54 44.43
CA HIS A 45 4.36 65.23 45.77
C HIS A 45 3.65 64.05 46.47
N ASP A 46 4.49 63.18 47.04
CA ASP A 46 4.45 62.46 48.32
C ASP A 46 3.41 61.38 48.69
N LEU A 47 4.01 60.20 48.92
CA LEU A 47 3.82 59.18 49.96
C LEU A 47 2.98 59.58 51.19
N ASP A 48 1.99 58.77 51.59
CA ASP A 48 2.09 57.90 52.79
C ASP A 48 0.90 56.91 52.90
N THR A 49 1.16 55.85 53.65
CA THR A 49 0.43 54.62 53.95
C THR A 49 -0.87 54.76 54.76
N SER A 50 -1.87 53.91 54.49
CA SER A 50 -2.73 53.26 55.50
C SER A 50 -3.68 52.20 54.89
N VAL A 51 -3.81 51.09 55.62
CA VAL A 51 -4.76 49.96 55.50
C VAL A 51 -5.24 49.71 56.96
N PRO A 52 -6.40 49.08 57.31
CA PRO A 52 -7.51 48.47 56.54
C PRO A 52 -8.94 48.91 56.99
N ALA A 53 -9.98 48.50 56.24
CA ALA A 53 -11.22 47.94 56.80
C ALA A 53 -12.04 47.24 55.69
N GLU A 54 -12.52 46.04 56.01
CA GLU A 54 -13.30 45.12 55.18
C GLU A 54 -14.74 45.60 54.94
N ASP A 55 -15.28 45.33 53.76
CA ASP A 55 -16.58 44.64 53.66
C ASP A 55 -16.65 43.85 52.33
N PRO A 56 -17.28 42.66 52.31
CA PRO A 56 -17.11 41.64 51.29
C PRO A 56 -18.26 41.58 50.27
N GLU A 57 -18.07 40.73 49.26
CA GLU A 57 -19.10 40.17 48.36
C GLU A 57 -19.68 41.06 47.26
N LYS A 58 -19.11 40.87 46.06
CA LYS A 58 -19.78 40.48 44.80
C LYS A 58 -19.05 41.15 43.64
N ASP A 59 -18.07 40.46 43.05
CA ASP A 59 -17.61 40.69 41.66
C ASP A 59 -16.57 39.66 41.13
N ASP A 60 -16.23 38.61 41.89
CA ASP A 60 -15.21 37.64 41.47
C ASP A 60 -15.71 36.39 40.71
N GLU A 61 -17.03 36.18 40.55
CA GLU A 61 -17.53 35.04 39.75
C GLU A 61 -17.54 35.30 38.24
N ASP A 62 -17.63 36.55 37.78
CA ASP A 62 -17.77 36.86 36.35
C ASP A 62 -16.41 37.00 35.62
N ASN A 63 -15.32 37.16 36.38
CA ASN A 63 -13.94 37.14 35.86
C ASN A 63 -13.31 35.73 35.84
N ALA A 64 -13.88 34.76 36.57
CA ALA A 64 -13.46 33.36 36.50
C ALA A 64 -13.98 32.65 35.23
N ILE A 65 -15.14 33.07 34.70
CA ILE A 65 -15.78 32.44 33.53
C ILE A 65 -15.19 32.97 32.21
N LYS A 66 -14.66 34.20 32.16
CA LYS A 66 -14.03 34.76 30.95
C LYS A 66 -12.56 34.41 30.73
N LYS A 67 -11.87 33.86 31.74
CA LYS A 67 -10.47 33.42 31.60
C LYS A 67 -10.32 31.96 31.13
N GLN A 68 -11.42 31.23 30.96
CA GLN A 68 -11.44 29.84 30.48
C GLN A 68 -11.80 29.70 28.99
N ALA A 69 -11.93 30.82 28.25
CA ALA A 69 -12.21 30.86 26.81
C ALA A 69 -11.04 31.37 25.94
N SER A 70 -9.83 31.45 26.49
CA SER A 70 -8.61 31.56 25.70
C SER A 70 -7.93 30.21 25.72
N GLY A 71 -8.23 29.38 24.72
CA GLY A 71 -7.56 28.10 24.53
C GLY A 71 -6.05 28.28 24.63
N ALA A 72 -5.43 27.57 25.58
CA ALA A 72 -3.99 27.39 25.59
C ALA A 72 -3.56 27.04 24.15
N PRO A 73 -2.52 27.67 23.59
CA PRO A 73 -2.06 27.32 22.26
C PRO A 73 -1.80 25.82 22.28
N LEU A 74 -2.54 25.06 21.46
CA LEU A 74 -2.37 23.62 21.29
C LEU A 74 -0.87 23.36 21.22
N ASP A 75 -0.34 22.79 22.30
CA ASP A 75 1.09 22.61 22.48
C ASP A 75 1.59 21.82 21.26
N ARG A 76 2.33 22.50 20.39
CA ARG A 76 2.78 21.93 19.12
C ARG A 76 3.93 20.99 19.47
N THR A 77 3.64 19.80 19.99
CA THR A 77 4.68 18.78 20.18
C THR A 77 5.36 18.55 18.82
N PRO A 78 6.64 18.93 18.67
CA PRO A 78 7.33 18.77 17.40
C PRO A 78 7.38 17.29 17.06
N SER A 79 7.03 16.94 15.82
CA SER A 79 7.02 15.54 15.39
C SER A 79 8.37 14.84 15.62
N GLN A 80 8.37 13.53 15.84
CA GLN A 80 9.61 12.75 15.94
C GLN A 80 10.53 13.01 14.73
N ALA A 81 9.95 13.17 13.53
CA ALA A 81 10.67 13.62 12.35
C ALA A 81 11.22 15.05 12.50
N ALA A 82 10.54 15.99 13.14
CA ALA A 82 11.10 17.32 13.40
C ALA A 82 12.31 17.31 14.35
N LYS A 83 12.39 16.31 15.25
CA LYS A 83 13.59 16.05 16.06
C LYS A 83 14.72 15.39 15.26
N MET A 84 14.41 14.75 14.13
CA MET A 84 15.39 14.17 13.23
C MET A 84 15.80 15.18 12.14
N GLY A 85 17.09 15.42 11.95
CA GLY A 85 17.55 16.27 10.85
C GLY A 85 17.04 15.79 9.48
N LYS A 86 16.73 16.72 8.56
CA LYS A 86 16.20 16.43 7.21
C LYS A 86 16.97 15.34 6.46
N LYS A 87 18.30 15.31 6.60
CA LYS A 87 19.17 14.28 6.01
C LYS A 87 18.84 12.87 6.51
N LYS A 88 18.62 12.72 7.83
CA LYS A 88 18.28 11.43 8.46
C LYS A 88 16.90 10.95 8.00
N ILE A 89 15.94 11.86 7.86
CA ILE A 89 14.61 11.54 7.32
C ILE A 89 14.73 10.96 5.90
N ILE A 90 15.50 11.60 5.02
CA ILE A 90 15.70 11.12 3.64
C ILE A 90 16.30 9.72 3.66
N VAL A 91 17.36 9.49 4.44
CA VAL A 91 18.02 8.18 4.56
C VAL A 91 17.05 7.09 5.04
N VAL A 92 16.28 7.38 6.10
CA VAL A 92 15.29 6.42 6.65
C VAL A 92 14.18 6.15 5.65
N MET A 93 13.62 7.18 5.01
CA MET A 93 12.56 7.01 4.02
C MET A 93 13.04 6.23 2.81
N THR A 94 14.26 6.47 2.33
CA THR A 94 14.87 5.69 1.24
C THR A 94 14.99 4.22 1.64
N ALA A 95 15.42 3.91 2.87
CA ALA A 95 15.53 2.53 3.33
C ALA A 95 14.17 1.84 3.46
N LEU A 96 13.14 2.54 3.96
CA LEU A 96 11.77 2.05 4.02
C LEU A 96 11.21 1.80 2.61
N CYS A 97 11.44 2.72 1.67
CA CYS A 97 11.04 2.54 0.27
C CYS A 97 11.79 1.37 -0.37
N LEU A 98 13.07 1.18 -0.06
CA LEU A 98 13.86 0.07 -0.59
C LEU A 98 13.35 -1.28 -0.08
N ALA A 99 13.03 -1.40 1.22
CA ALA A 99 12.42 -2.61 1.77
C ALA A 99 11.04 -2.88 1.14
N LEU A 100 10.21 -1.83 1.05
CA LEU A 100 8.89 -1.92 0.45
C LEU A 100 8.94 -2.29 -1.03
N PHE A 101 9.91 -1.73 -1.77
CA PHE A 101 10.18 -2.04 -3.17
C PHE A 101 10.43 -3.52 -3.36
N LEU A 102 11.29 -4.14 -2.54
CA LEU A 102 11.56 -5.57 -2.64
C LEU A 102 10.33 -6.41 -2.32
N ALA A 103 9.59 -6.08 -1.27
CA ALA A 103 8.37 -6.80 -0.93
C ALA A 103 7.31 -6.72 -2.05
N ALA A 104 7.15 -5.56 -2.69
CA ALA A 104 6.23 -5.36 -3.82
C ALA A 104 6.76 -6.00 -5.11
N LEU A 105 8.06 -5.93 -5.37
CA LEU A 105 8.70 -6.52 -6.54
C LEU A 105 8.54 -8.04 -6.49
N ASP A 106 8.67 -8.67 -5.32
CA ASP A 106 8.50 -10.13 -5.17
C ASP A 106 7.08 -10.65 -5.38
N MET A 107 6.06 -9.80 -5.24
CA MET A 107 4.70 -10.15 -5.65
C MET A 107 4.57 -10.20 -7.17
N THR A 108 5.29 -9.33 -7.89
CA THR A 108 5.07 -9.08 -9.32
C THR A 108 6.09 -9.78 -10.22
N ILE A 109 7.33 -9.95 -9.77
CA ILE A 109 8.41 -10.66 -10.49
C ILE A 109 8.05 -12.12 -10.79
N ILE A 110 7.32 -12.76 -9.87
CA ILE A 110 6.89 -14.14 -10.03
C ILE A 110 5.90 -14.30 -11.18
N SER A 111 5.07 -13.29 -11.48
CA SER A 111 4.08 -13.39 -12.57
C SER A 111 4.72 -13.73 -13.93
N THR A 112 5.97 -13.30 -14.18
CA THR A 112 6.69 -13.60 -15.42
C THR A 112 7.66 -14.76 -15.28
N ALA A 113 8.17 -15.04 -14.08
CA ALA A 113 9.09 -16.15 -13.83
C ALA A 113 8.38 -17.50 -13.58
N LEU A 114 7.11 -17.46 -13.19
CA LEU A 114 6.34 -18.63 -12.76
C LEU A 114 6.31 -19.78 -13.77
N PRO A 115 6.08 -19.56 -15.09
CA PRO A 115 6.11 -20.64 -16.06
C PRO A 115 7.46 -21.35 -16.14
N THR A 116 8.57 -20.59 -16.06
CA THR A 116 9.93 -21.13 -16.10
C THR A 116 10.25 -21.95 -14.84
N ILE A 117 9.86 -21.44 -13.66
CA ILE A 117 10.04 -22.16 -12.38
C ILE A 117 9.24 -23.46 -12.39
N ALA A 118 7.98 -23.40 -12.84
CA ALA A 118 7.12 -24.57 -12.91
C ALA A 118 7.67 -25.65 -13.85
N ALA A 119 8.23 -25.24 -15.00
CA ALA A 119 8.86 -26.16 -15.95
C ALA A 119 10.12 -26.82 -15.38
N ASP A 120 10.99 -26.07 -14.68
CA ASP A 120 12.23 -26.59 -14.08
C ASP A 120 11.98 -27.72 -13.07
N PHE A 121 10.82 -27.68 -12.39
CA PHE A 121 10.41 -28.67 -11.40
C PHE A 121 9.38 -29.70 -11.90
N ASN A 122 9.01 -29.67 -13.18
CA ASN A 122 7.89 -30.46 -13.72
C ASN A 122 6.62 -30.35 -12.84
N ALA A 123 6.28 -29.12 -12.46
CA ALA A 123 5.20 -28.83 -11.53
C ALA A 123 3.87 -29.38 -12.03
N SER A 124 3.10 -29.99 -11.13
CA SER A 124 1.67 -30.18 -11.36
C SER A 124 0.96 -28.82 -11.44
N GLU A 125 -0.24 -28.80 -12.00
CA GLU A 125 -1.10 -27.60 -12.04
C GLU A 125 -1.30 -26.99 -10.64
N SER A 126 -1.41 -27.84 -9.61
CA SER A 126 -1.42 -27.38 -8.22
C SER A 126 -0.10 -26.73 -7.80
N GLY A 127 1.04 -27.34 -8.14
CA GLY A 127 2.36 -26.76 -7.81
C GLY A 127 2.56 -25.38 -8.42
N TYR A 128 2.04 -25.16 -9.63
CA TYR A 128 2.05 -23.87 -10.30
C TYR A 128 1.33 -22.79 -9.48
N SER A 129 0.10 -23.05 -9.04
CA SER A 129 -0.70 -22.09 -8.25
C SER A 129 -0.03 -21.77 -6.90
N TRP A 130 0.50 -22.80 -6.23
CA TRP A 130 1.10 -22.69 -4.90
C TRP A 130 2.37 -21.82 -4.85
N ILE A 131 3.15 -21.69 -5.92
CA ILE A 131 4.35 -20.82 -5.95
C ILE A 131 3.98 -19.35 -5.75
N ALA A 132 2.88 -18.90 -6.37
CA ALA A 132 2.40 -17.53 -6.23
C ALA A 132 1.60 -17.36 -4.93
N SER A 133 0.64 -18.26 -4.70
CA SER A 133 -0.34 -18.15 -3.62
C SER A 133 0.28 -18.29 -2.23
N SER A 134 1.26 -19.19 -2.02
CA SER A 134 1.89 -19.38 -0.70
C SER A 134 2.45 -18.09 -0.08
N TYR A 135 3.06 -17.23 -0.89
CA TYR A 135 3.53 -15.92 -0.45
C TYR A 135 2.36 -15.00 -0.08
N LEU A 136 1.34 -14.89 -0.95
CA LEU A 136 0.19 -14.01 -0.72
C LEU A 136 -0.59 -14.42 0.53
N LEU A 137 -0.80 -15.72 0.73
CA LEU A 137 -1.52 -16.27 1.87
C LEU A 137 -0.77 -16.03 3.18
N ALA A 138 0.54 -16.32 3.21
CA ALA A 138 1.35 -16.06 4.39
C ALA A 138 1.45 -14.56 4.71
N ASN A 139 1.56 -13.73 3.67
CA ASN A 139 1.57 -12.28 3.80
C ASN A 139 0.24 -11.76 4.39
N ALA A 140 -0.91 -12.19 3.87
CA ALA A 140 -2.23 -11.80 4.37
C ALA A 140 -2.47 -12.26 5.81
N ALA A 141 -2.12 -13.51 6.14
CA ALA A 141 -2.38 -14.07 7.47
C ALA A 141 -1.56 -13.40 8.58
N CYS A 142 -0.31 -13.01 8.32
CA CYS A 142 0.60 -12.54 9.36
C CYS A 142 0.58 -11.02 9.64
N ILE A 143 -0.11 -10.21 8.82
CA ILE A 143 -0.12 -8.74 9.02
C ILE A 143 -0.62 -8.28 10.39
N PRO A 144 -1.76 -8.77 10.91
CA PRO A 144 -2.26 -8.33 12.21
C PRO A 144 -1.25 -8.58 13.33
N LEU A 145 -0.55 -9.72 13.26
CA LEU A 145 0.47 -10.13 14.21
C LEU A 145 1.63 -9.14 14.26
N TRP A 146 2.15 -8.72 13.10
CA TRP A 146 3.23 -7.73 13.01
C TRP A 146 2.86 -6.40 13.66
N GLY A 147 1.63 -5.91 13.41
CA GLY A 147 1.11 -4.71 14.04
C GLY A 147 1.13 -4.81 15.56
N LYS A 148 0.64 -5.92 16.11
CA LYS A 148 0.55 -6.12 17.56
C LYS A 148 1.92 -6.27 18.23
N ILE A 149 2.78 -7.12 17.68
CA ILE A 149 4.14 -7.34 18.17
C ILE A 149 4.92 -6.02 18.18
N SER A 150 4.71 -5.16 17.17
CA SER A 150 5.36 -3.86 17.11
C SER A 150 4.94 -2.87 18.20
N ASP A 151 3.69 -2.96 18.68
CA ASP A 151 3.24 -2.11 19.79
C ASP A 151 3.88 -2.50 21.13
N ILE A 152 4.30 -3.78 21.27
CA ILE A 152 4.88 -4.34 22.50
C ILE A 152 6.40 -4.07 22.56
N TRP A 153 7.13 -4.44 21.51
CA TRP A 153 8.60 -4.39 21.46
C TRP A 153 9.17 -3.20 20.67
N GLY A 154 8.30 -2.34 20.14
CA GLY A 154 8.68 -1.16 19.36
C GLY A 154 8.85 -1.44 17.87
N ARG A 155 9.05 -0.36 17.10
CA ARG A 155 9.02 -0.43 15.62
C ARG A 155 10.30 -0.97 15.01
N LYS A 156 11.45 -0.49 15.50
CA LYS A 156 12.78 -0.81 14.96
C LYS A 156 13.11 -2.31 14.98
N PRO A 157 13.03 -3.02 16.11
CA PRO A 157 13.38 -4.45 16.11
C PRO A 157 12.45 -5.26 15.22
N ILE A 158 11.17 -4.87 15.14
CA ILE A 158 10.16 -5.64 14.41
C ILE A 158 10.25 -5.45 12.90
N ILE A 159 10.57 -4.24 12.39
CA ILE A 159 10.83 -4.07 10.96
C ILE A 159 12.12 -4.79 10.52
N LEU A 160 13.15 -4.82 11.38
CA LEU A 160 14.39 -5.56 11.12
C LEU A 160 14.13 -7.07 11.10
N LEU A 161 13.33 -7.58 12.04
CA LEU A 161 12.92 -8.98 12.08
C LEU A 161 12.14 -9.36 10.82
N ALA A 162 11.16 -8.55 10.40
CA ALA A 162 10.41 -8.77 9.17
C ALA A 162 11.32 -8.83 7.93
N ASN A 163 12.33 -7.95 7.87
CA ASN A 163 13.33 -7.96 6.79
C ASN A 163 14.18 -9.23 6.81
N VAL A 164 14.62 -9.71 7.98
CA VAL A 164 15.34 -10.99 8.10
C VAL A 164 14.48 -12.16 7.61
N TRP A 165 13.22 -12.25 8.02
CA TRP A 165 12.30 -13.29 7.52
C TRP A 165 12.14 -13.26 6.00
N PHE A 166 12.04 -12.06 5.43
CA PHE A 166 11.96 -11.88 3.98
C PHE A 166 13.24 -12.37 3.28
N LEU A 167 14.42 -11.99 3.77
CA LEU A 167 15.70 -12.39 3.19
C LEU A 167 15.97 -13.89 3.31
N VAL A 168 15.65 -14.48 4.47
CA VAL A 168 15.78 -15.93 4.69
C VAL A 168 14.86 -16.70 3.76
N GLY A 169 13.59 -16.29 3.62
CA GLY A 169 12.66 -16.90 2.68
C GLY A 169 13.16 -16.78 1.23
N SER A 170 13.71 -15.63 0.86
CA SER A 170 14.33 -15.43 -0.46
C SER A 170 15.52 -16.36 -0.70
N LEU A 171 16.39 -16.54 0.30
CA LEU A 171 17.54 -17.44 0.19
C LEU A 171 17.09 -18.91 0.02
N ILE A 172 16.05 -19.33 0.76
CA ILE A 172 15.48 -20.68 0.62
C ILE A 172 14.95 -20.89 -0.80
N CYS A 173 14.22 -19.92 -1.36
CA CYS A 173 13.74 -19.99 -2.74
C CYS A 173 14.88 -20.03 -3.76
N ALA A 174 15.93 -19.23 -3.57
CA ALA A 174 17.09 -19.19 -4.47
C ALA A 174 17.85 -20.52 -4.49
N LEU A 175 17.94 -21.20 -3.34
CA LEU A 175 18.62 -22.49 -3.17
C LEU A 175 17.69 -23.70 -3.35
N ALA A 176 16.45 -23.49 -3.81
CA ALA A 176 15.48 -24.56 -3.88
C ALA A 176 15.83 -25.61 -4.93
N ASN A 177 15.71 -26.89 -4.52
CA ASN A 177 15.95 -28.07 -5.35
C ASN A 177 14.68 -28.86 -5.65
N ASN A 178 13.54 -28.46 -5.08
CA ASN A 178 12.24 -29.08 -5.32
C ASN A 178 11.10 -28.09 -5.06
N MET A 179 9.90 -28.45 -5.52
CA MET A 179 8.69 -27.62 -5.38
C MET A 179 8.34 -27.29 -3.92
N ALA A 180 8.44 -28.27 -3.02
CA ALA A 180 8.09 -28.06 -1.61
C ALA A 180 8.98 -27.00 -0.95
N MET A 181 10.26 -26.97 -1.30
CA MET A 181 11.22 -25.97 -0.83
C MET A 181 10.90 -24.56 -1.36
N ILE A 182 10.47 -24.43 -2.62
CA ILE A 182 9.97 -23.15 -3.16
C ILE A 182 8.75 -22.68 -2.38
N VAL A 183 7.75 -23.55 -2.20
CA VAL A 183 6.51 -23.19 -1.50
C VAL A 183 6.77 -22.79 -0.05
N ALA A 184 7.62 -23.54 0.66
CA ALA A 184 8.03 -23.20 2.03
C ALA A 184 8.81 -21.88 2.09
N GLY A 185 9.77 -21.68 1.18
CA GLY A 185 10.52 -20.43 1.07
C GLY A 185 9.62 -19.23 0.80
N ARG A 186 8.65 -19.37 -0.12
CA ARG A 186 7.65 -18.35 -0.44
C ARG A 186 6.73 -18.04 0.71
N ALA A 187 6.31 -19.04 1.50
CA ALA A 187 5.54 -18.81 2.71
C ALA A 187 6.34 -17.99 3.75
N ILE A 188 7.58 -18.41 4.06
CA ILE A 188 8.49 -17.69 4.98
C ILE A 188 8.74 -16.26 4.49
N GLN A 189 8.99 -16.10 3.20
CA GLN A 189 9.18 -14.81 2.55
C GLN A 189 7.92 -13.94 2.62
N GLY A 190 6.74 -14.53 2.46
CA GLY A 190 5.44 -13.87 2.58
C GLY A 190 5.20 -13.32 3.98
N VAL A 191 5.53 -14.10 5.01
CA VAL A 191 5.49 -13.64 6.42
C VAL A 191 6.33 -12.38 6.60
N GLY A 192 7.58 -12.38 6.12
CA GLY A 192 8.46 -11.20 6.19
C GLY A 192 7.99 -10.03 5.33
N GLY A 193 7.50 -10.29 4.12
CA GLY A 193 6.99 -9.27 3.19
C GLY A 193 5.78 -8.52 3.73
N GLY A 194 4.83 -9.24 4.34
CA GLY A 194 3.68 -8.63 5.01
C GLY A 194 4.13 -7.73 6.16
N GLY A 195 5.12 -8.18 6.93
CA GLY A 195 5.76 -7.42 7.99
C GLY A 195 6.43 -6.14 7.51
N ILE A 196 7.23 -6.20 6.43
CA ILE A 196 7.86 -5.02 5.83
C ILE A 196 6.80 -3.99 5.42
N ILE A 197 5.78 -4.44 4.67
CA ILE A 197 4.73 -3.55 4.15
C ILE A 197 4.02 -2.84 5.30
N ILE A 198 3.58 -3.59 6.33
CA ILE A 198 2.84 -2.98 7.41
C ILE A 198 3.71 -2.10 8.31
N MET A 199 4.92 -2.55 8.62
CA MET A 199 5.84 -1.80 9.49
C MET A 199 6.35 -0.52 8.84
N ALA A 200 6.49 -0.47 7.51
CA ALA A 200 6.80 0.75 6.79
C ALA A 200 5.68 1.80 6.98
N ASN A 201 4.42 1.39 6.86
CA ASN A 201 3.26 2.27 7.06
C ASN A 201 3.14 2.75 8.52
N ILE A 202 3.31 1.84 9.48
CA ILE A 202 3.30 2.18 10.91
C ILE A 202 4.46 3.14 11.24
N SER A 203 5.65 2.93 10.68
CA SER A 203 6.80 3.81 10.89
C SER A 203 6.53 5.23 10.41
N VAL A 204 5.91 5.40 9.23
CA VAL A 204 5.49 6.74 8.74
C VAL A 204 4.45 7.38 9.67
N THR A 205 3.52 6.58 10.19
CA THR A 205 2.49 7.04 11.14
C THR A 205 3.09 7.64 12.41
N ASP A 206 4.11 6.98 12.96
CA ASP A 206 4.78 7.40 14.21
C ASP A 206 5.80 8.54 13.98
N LEU A 207 6.44 8.59 12.81
CA LEU A 207 7.43 9.60 12.49
C LEU A 207 6.81 10.96 12.15
N PHE A 208 5.68 10.99 11.42
CA PHE A 208 5.16 12.20 10.80
C PHE A 208 3.78 12.64 11.32
N SER A 209 3.51 13.94 11.22
CA SER A 209 2.19 14.52 11.49
C SER A 209 1.13 14.00 10.51
N MET A 210 -0.14 13.95 10.91
CA MET A 210 -1.23 13.48 10.03
C MET A 210 -1.28 14.19 8.67
N ARG A 211 -0.89 15.47 8.63
CA ARG A 211 -0.86 16.27 7.39
C ARG A 211 0.37 15.98 6.51
N ASP A 212 1.47 15.50 7.07
CA ASP A 212 2.67 15.16 6.32
C ASP A 212 2.66 13.72 5.81
N ARG A 213 1.97 12.79 6.51
CA ARG A 213 1.84 11.37 6.12
C ARG A 213 1.45 11.17 4.64
N PRO A 214 0.48 11.90 4.05
CA PRO A 214 0.09 11.69 2.66
C PRO A 214 1.25 11.82 1.67
N MET A 215 2.20 12.73 1.91
CA MET A 215 3.36 12.92 1.03
C MET A 215 4.27 11.68 1.04
N TYR A 216 4.56 11.14 2.23
CA TYR A 216 5.41 9.96 2.38
C TYR A 216 4.72 8.68 1.91
N TYR A 217 3.41 8.58 2.13
CA TYR A 217 2.62 7.52 1.55
C TYR A 217 2.54 7.62 0.02
N GLY A 218 2.44 8.83 -0.54
CA GLY A 218 2.50 9.04 -1.99
C GLY A 218 3.81 8.49 -2.59
N LEU A 219 4.93 8.62 -1.87
CA LEU A 219 6.21 7.98 -2.23
C LEU A 219 6.12 6.45 -2.18
N PHE A 220 5.50 5.87 -1.15
CA PHE A 220 5.25 4.42 -1.09
C PHE A 220 4.39 3.93 -2.26
N GLY A 221 3.35 4.67 -2.64
CA GLY A 221 2.55 4.31 -3.82
C GLY A 221 3.35 4.40 -5.13
N ALA A 222 4.25 5.38 -5.26
CA ALA A 222 5.18 5.43 -6.39
C ALA A 222 6.17 4.25 -6.37
N THR A 223 6.67 3.85 -5.21
CA THR A 223 7.51 2.66 -5.05
C THR A 223 6.77 1.39 -5.49
N TRP A 224 5.51 1.21 -5.08
CA TRP A 224 4.67 0.08 -5.51
C TRP A 224 4.49 0.04 -7.02
N ALA A 225 4.27 1.20 -7.62
CA ALA A 225 4.12 1.32 -9.05
C ALA A 225 5.42 0.93 -9.77
N ILE A 226 6.56 1.52 -9.40
CA ILE A 226 7.87 1.18 -9.96
C ILE A 226 8.17 -0.32 -9.80
N ALA A 227 7.92 -0.90 -8.62
CA ALA A 227 8.06 -2.33 -8.38
C ALA A 227 7.17 -3.16 -9.31
N GLY A 228 5.92 -2.73 -9.51
CA GLY A 228 4.98 -3.40 -10.42
C GLY A 228 5.40 -3.39 -11.89
N ALA A 229 6.09 -2.36 -12.38
CA ALA A 229 6.65 -2.38 -13.75
C ALA A 229 7.95 -3.20 -13.83
N LEU A 230 8.85 -2.95 -12.89
CA LEU A 230 10.17 -3.56 -12.91
C LEU A 230 10.11 -5.05 -12.62
N GLY A 231 9.15 -5.52 -11.80
CA GLY A 231 8.97 -6.93 -11.48
C GLY A 231 8.90 -7.81 -12.72
N PRO A 232 7.88 -7.66 -13.59
CA PRO A 232 7.77 -8.42 -14.82
C PRO A 232 8.99 -8.32 -15.75
N ILE A 233 9.58 -7.12 -15.90
CA ILE A 233 10.73 -6.87 -16.77
C ILE A 233 11.99 -7.59 -16.25
N ILE A 234 12.30 -7.42 -14.96
CA ILE A 234 13.45 -8.03 -14.30
C ILE A 234 13.27 -9.55 -14.23
N GLY A 235 12.08 -10.03 -13.89
CA GLY A 235 11.76 -11.47 -13.87
C GLY A 235 11.90 -12.10 -15.25
N GLY A 236 11.38 -11.41 -16.28
CA GLY A 236 11.58 -11.81 -17.68
C GLY A 236 13.05 -11.87 -18.06
N ALA A 237 13.83 -10.84 -17.75
CA ALA A 237 15.25 -10.79 -18.07
C ALA A 237 16.05 -11.89 -17.37
N PHE A 238 15.81 -12.14 -16.08
CA PHE A 238 16.53 -13.19 -15.35
C PHE A 238 16.16 -14.60 -15.81
N THR A 239 14.87 -14.84 -16.07
CA THR A 239 14.42 -16.15 -16.57
C THR A 239 14.92 -16.45 -17.97
N THR A 240 15.09 -15.44 -18.83
CA THR A 240 15.59 -15.64 -20.20
C THR A 240 17.10 -15.64 -20.34
N SER A 241 17.82 -14.83 -19.55
CA SER A 241 19.25 -14.55 -19.80
C SER A 241 20.20 -15.17 -18.79
N VAL A 242 19.73 -15.56 -17.61
CA VAL A 242 20.59 -16.13 -16.55
C VAL A 242 19.93 -17.37 -15.94
N THR A 243 19.27 -17.22 -14.80
CA THR A 243 18.48 -18.27 -14.15
C THR A 243 17.34 -17.63 -13.38
N TRP A 244 16.21 -18.33 -13.24
CA TRP A 244 15.08 -17.84 -12.44
C TRP A 244 15.45 -17.61 -10.97
N ARG A 245 16.50 -18.27 -10.45
CA ARG A 245 17.01 -18.13 -9.07
C ARG A 245 17.44 -16.70 -8.76
N TRP A 246 17.89 -15.94 -9.76
CA TRP A 246 18.26 -14.54 -9.58
C TRP A 246 17.10 -13.62 -9.21
N CYS A 247 15.86 -14.02 -9.50
CA CYS A 247 14.67 -13.33 -8.99
C CYS A 247 14.69 -13.26 -7.45
N PHE A 248 15.25 -14.27 -6.79
CA PHE A 248 15.37 -14.34 -5.35
C PHE A 248 16.73 -13.86 -4.81
N TYR A 249 17.83 -14.08 -5.54
CA TYR A 249 19.13 -13.56 -5.12
C TYR A 249 19.19 -12.03 -5.10
N LEU A 250 18.45 -11.34 -6.00
CA LEU A 250 18.37 -9.88 -6.06
C LEU A 250 17.96 -9.26 -4.71
N ASN A 251 17.10 -9.94 -3.96
CA ASN A 251 16.60 -9.46 -2.68
C ASN A 251 17.68 -9.40 -1.61
N LEU A 252 18.67 -10.29 -1.63
CA LEU A 252 19.70 -10.38 -0.59
C LEU A 252 20.59 -9.12 -0.49
N PRO A 253 21.25 -8.64 -1.56
CA PRO A 253 22.10 -7.45 -1.47
C PRO A 253 21.27 -6.20 -1.18
N ILE A 254 20.12 -6.03 -1.85
CA ILE A 254 19.30 -4.84 -1.70
C ILE A 254 18.61 -4.80 -0.32
N GLY A 255 18.09 -5.95 0.13
CA GLY A 255 17.41 -6.08 1.42
C GLY A 255 18.39 -6.02 2.58
N GLY A 256 19.58 -6.60 2.42
CA GLY A 256 20.70 -6.43 3.36
C GLY A 256 21.15 -4.98 3.46
N PHE A 257 21.24 -4.25 2.35
CA PHE A 257 21.54 -2.82 2.37
C PHE A 257 20.46 -2.00 3.08
N SER A 258 19.17 -2.25 2.77
CA SER A 258 18.06 -1.63 3.49
C SER A 258 18.10 -1.95 5.00
N PHE A 259 18.39 -3.22 5.36
CA PHE A 259 18.52 -3.66 6.74
C PHE A 259 19.60 -2.87 7.48
N LEU A 260 20.79 -2.72 6.90
CA LEU A 260 21.88 -1.97 7.51
C LEU A 260 21.50 -0.49 7.72
N ILE A 261 20.86 0.14 6.74
CA ILE A 261 20.43 1.53 6.91
C ILE A 261 19.37 1.64 8.01
N LEU A 262 18.36 0.78 8.03
CA LEU A 262 17.35 0.77 9.09
C LEU A 262 17.99 0.49 10.46
N PHE A 263 18.97 -0.41 10.54
CA PHE A 263 19.66 -0.73 11.76
C PHE A 263 20.41 0.47 12.34
N PHE A 264 21.14 1.24 11.53
CA PHE A 264 21.92 2.37 12.01
C PHE A 264 21.11 3.68 12.13
N PHE A 265 20.20 3.95 11.19
CA PHE A 265 19.56 5.26 11.06
C PHE A 265 18.12 5.31 11.55
N LEU A 266 17.39 4.19 11.59
CA LEU A 266 16.05 4.19 12.17
C LEU A 266 16.18 4.34 13.69
N SER A 267 15.67 5.45 14.19
CA SER A 267 15.64 5.78 15.60
C SER A 267 14.22 6.15 15.96
N ILE A 268 13.43 5.14 16.32
CA ILE A 268 12.10 5.30 16.89
C ILE A 268 12.21 4.88 18.34
N GLU A 269 11.70 5.72 19.24
CA GLU A 269 11.69 5.47 20.68
C GLU A 269 11.06 4.09 20.94
N SER A 270 11.88 3.17 21.45
CA SER A 270 11.49 1.76 21.63
C SER A 270 11.34 1.49 23.13
N PRO A 271 10.24 0.88 23.56
CA PRO A 271 9.99 0.61 24.96
C PRO A 271 10.88 -0.53 25.44
N LYS A 272 11.31 -0.46 26.69
CA LYS A 272 12.05 -1.54 27.34
C LYS A 272 11.09 -2.57 27.93
N THR A 273 10.20 -3.14 27.12
CA THR A 273 9.28 -4.17 27.57
C THR A 273 10.04 -5.50 27.74
N PRO A 274 10.05 -6.13 28.94
CA PRO A 274 10.67 -7.44 29.13
C PRO A 274 10.04 -8.50 28.21
N PHE A 275 10.87 -9.36 27.61
CA PHE A 275 10.41 -10.34 26.61
C PHE A 275 9.24 -11.21 27.10
N LEU A 276 9.36 -11.77 28.31
CA LEU A 276 8.35 -12.66 28.87
C LEU A 276 7.02 -11.95 29.20
N ALA A 277 7.11 -10.68 29.63
CA ALA A 277 5.92 -9.84 29.88
C ALA A 277 5.22 -9.49 28.56
N GLY A 278 5.98 -9.16 27.53
CA GLY A 278 5.46 -8.94 26.18
C GLY A 278 4.79 -10.18 25.61
N LEU A 279 5.41 -11.36 25.76
CA LEU A 279 4.85 -12.63 25.26
C LEU A 279 3.50 -12.98 25.90
N ARG A 280 3.33 -12.72 27.20
CA ARG A 280 2.07 -12.92 27.92
C ARG A 280 0.99 -11.89 27.56
N SER A 281 1.38 -10.73 27.05
CA SER A 281 0.45 -9.66 26.66
C SER A 281 -0.19 -9.86 25.28
N ILE A 282 0.38 -10.75 24.47
CA ILE A 282 -0.18 -11.12 23.17
C ILE A 282 -1.45 -11.95 23.38
N ASP A 283 -2.52 -11.57 22.69
CA ASP A 283 -3.70 -12.40 22.55
C ASP A 283 -3.41 -13.56 21.57
N TRP A 284 -2.81 -14.63 22.07
CA TRP A 284 -2.50 -15.82 21.28
C TRP A 284 -3.75 -16.49 20.73
N ALA A 285 -4.84 -16.53 21.51
CA ALA A 285 -6.09 -17.12 21.09
C ALA A 285 -6.69 -16.35 19.90
N GLY A 286 -6.82 -15.03 20.02
CA GLY A 286 -7.24 -14.16 18.91
C GLY A 286 -6.31 -14.27 17.71
N THR A 287 -4.99 -14.30 17.94
CA THR A 287 -3.99 -14.46 16.87
C THR A 287 -4.20 -15.75 16.08
N PHE A 288 -4.28 -16.90 16.78
CA PHE A 288 -4.43 -18.21 16.12
C PHE A 288 -5.78 -18.33 15.42
N LEU A 289 -6.85 -17.74 15.97
CA LEU A 289 -8.16 -17.73 15.33
C LEU A 289 -8.15 -16.86 14.06
N ILE A 290 -7.58 -15.65 14.10
CA ILE A 290 -7.49 -14.78 12.92
C ILE A 290 -6.62 -15.42 11.83
N ILE A 291 -5.43 -15.91 12.18
CA ILE A 291 -4.52 -16.58 11.23
C ILE A 291 -5.16 -17.85 10.69
N GLY A 292 -5.66 -18.72 11.57
CA GLY A 292 -6.26 -19.99 11.21
C GLY A 292 -7.50 -19.83 10.33
N GLY A 293 -8.41 -18.92 10.70
CA GLY A 293 -9.60 -18.62 9.88
C GLY A 293 -9.23 -18.06 8.52
N THR A 294 -8.23 -17.18 8.45
CA THR A 294 -7.74 -16.61 7.19
C THR A 294 -7.12 -17.68 6.29
N LEU A 295 -6.26 -18.54 6.85
CA LEU A 295 -5.63 -19.63 6.09
C LEU A 295 -6.65 -20.66 5.65
N MET A 296 -7.60 -21.06 6.50
CA MET A 296 -8.68 -21.97 6.13
C MET A 296 -9.51 -21.41 4.97
N PHE A 297 -9.94 -20.16 5.09
CA PHE A 297 -10.73 -19.51 4.06
C PHE A 297 -9.97 -19.39 2.73
N LEU A 298 -8.73 -18.90 2.76
CA LEU A 298 -7.91 -18.74 1.57
C LEU A 298 -7.49 -20.08 0.95
N PHE A 299 -7.21 -21.13 1.75
CA PHE A 299 -6.96 -22.48 1.26
C PHE A 299 -8.20 -23.08 0.59
N GLY A 300 -9.39 -22.83 1.14
CA GLY A 300 -10.64 -23.25 0.51
C GLY A 300 -10.81 -22.66 -0.88
N LEU A 301 -10.52 -21.36 -1.04
CA LEU A 301 -10.55 -20.69 -2.34
C LEU A 301 -9.46 -21.23 -3.28
N GLU A 302 -8.22 -21.35 -2.81
CA GLU A 302 -7.06 -21.81 -3.59
C GLU A 302 -7.25 -23.24 -4.13
N PHE A 303 -7.84 -24.12 -3.32
CA PHE A 303 -8.06 -25.51 -3.71
C PHE A 303 -9.26 -25.70 -4.65
N GLY A 304 -10.22 -24.77 -4.63
CA GLY A 304 -11.45 -24.86 -5.39
C GLY A 304 -11.21 -24.78 -6.90
N GLY A 305 -11.62 -25.83 -7.62
CA GLY A 305 -11.54 -25.89 -9.09
C GLY A 305 -10.20 -26.35 -9.66
N ILE A 306 -9.14 -26.40 -8.85
CA ILE A 306 -7.81 -26.87 -9.25
C ILE A 306 -7.51 -28.22 -8.61
N ASN A 307 -7.37 -28.24 -7.27
CA ASN A 307 -7.03 -29.45 -6.53
C ASN A 307 -8.25 -30.33 -6.22
N TYR A 308 -9.39 -29.68 -5.96
CA TYR A 308 -10.63 -30.34 -5.61
C TYR A 308 -11.79 -29.65 -6.33
N PRO A 309 -12.84 -30.41 -6.72
CA PRO A 309 -14.06 -29.78 -7.23
C PRO A 309 -14.65 -28.80 -6.21
N TRP A 310 -15.28 -27.73 -6.66
CA TRP A 310 -15.97 -26.76 -5.78
C TRP A 310 -17.00 -27.41 -4.85
N LYS A 311 -17.62 -28.50 -5.29
CA LYS A 311 -18.59 -29.28 -4.50
C LYS A 311 -17.95 -30.25 -3.49
N SER A 312 -16.62 -30.33 -3.44
CA SER A 312 -15.91 -31.21 -2.51
C SER A 312 -16.14 -30.78 -1.07
N ALA A 313 -16.31 -31.76 -0.19
CA ALA A 313 -16.39 -31.52 1.25
C ALA A 313 -15.17 -30.72 1.75
N THR A 314 -13.97 -30.98 1.24
CA THR A 314 -12.75 -30.25 1.64
C THR A 314 -12.87 -28.75 1.40
N VAL A 315 -13.30 -28.34 0.20
CA VAL A 315 -13.42 -26.92 -0.19
C VAL A 315 -14.50 -26.23 0.63
N ILE A 316 -15.69 -26.85 0.71
CA ILE A 316 -16.83 -26.31 1.43
C ILE A 316 -16.52 -26.19 2.93
N CYS A 317 -15.94 -27.23 3.53
CA CYS A 317 -15.55 -27.19 4.94
C CYS A 317 -14.52 -26.10 5.19
N LEU A 318 -13.47 -25.98 4.38
CA LEU A 318 -12.45 -24.94 4.57
C LEU A 318 -13.04 -23.52 4.52
N ILE A 319 -13.94 -23.25 3.57
CA ILE A 319 -14.60 -21.94 3.45
C ILE A 319 -15.54 -21.69 4.63
N ILE A 320 -16.44 -22.63 4.94
CA ILE A 320 -17.46 -22.46 6.00
C ILE A 320 -16.79 -22.39 7.37
N PHE A 321 -15.87 -23.30 7.68
CA PHE A 321 -15.14 -23.28 8.95
C PHE A 321 -14.21 -22.06 9.02
N GLY A 322 -13.62 -21.61 7.91
CA GLY A 322 -12.84 -20.36 7.88
C GLY A 322 -13.68 -19.15 8.31
N ILE A 323 -14.88 -18.98 7.73
CA ILE A 323 -15.83 -17.93 8.12
C ILE A 323 -16.27 -18.08 9.57
N PHE A 324 -16.61 -19.30 9.99
CA PHE A 324 -17.01 -19.58 11.37
C PHE A 324 -15.90 -19.24 12.37
N VAL A 325 -14.65 -19.59 12.07
CA VAL A 325 -13.48 -19.26 12.89
C VAL A 325 -13.25 -17.76 12.94
N TRP A 326 -13.47 -17.01 11.85
CA TRP A 326 -13.46 -15.54 11.92
C TRP A 326 -14.55 -14.97 12.82
N ILE A 327 -15.78 -15.51 12.77
CA ILE A 327 -16.85 -15.09 13.68
C ILE A 327 -16.42 -15.34 15.13
N LEU A 328 -15.86 -16.53 15.41
CA LEU A 328 -15.35 -16.86 16.73
C LEU A 328 -14.18 -15.95 17.14
N ALA A 329 -13.28 -15.60 16.22
CA ALA A 329 -12.19 -14.67 16.44
C ALA A 329 -12.73 -13.29 16.86
N MET A 330 -13.72 -12.76 16.14
CA MET A 330 -14.33 -11.47 16.46
C MET A 330 -15.08 -11.49 17.80
N LEU A 331 -15.74 -12.60 18.13
CA LEU A 331 -16.38 -12.76 19.45
C LEU A 331 -15.37 -12.84 20.59
N ALA A 332 -14.24 -13.53 20.37
CA ALA A 332 -13.15 -13.60 21.34
C ALA A 332 -12.49 -12.23 21.53
N GLU A 333 -12.22 -11.52 20.44
CA GLU A 333 -11.69 -10.14 20.43
C GLU A 333 -12.63 -9.16 21.14
N TRP A 334 -13.95 -9.37 21.05
CA TRP A 334 -14.93 -8.51 21.70
C TRP A 334 -15.07 -8.76 23.21
N LYS A 335 -15.07 -10.03 23.64
CA LYS A 335 -15.42 -10.39 25.04
C LYS A 335 -14.23 -10.79 25.91
N LEU A 336 -13.18 -11.38 25.33
CA LEU A 336 -12.11 -12.06 26.08
C LEU A 336 -10.77 -11.33 25.98
N ALA A 337 -10.51 -10.64 24.86
CA ALA A 337 -9.21 -10.04 24.61
C ALA A 337 -8.96 -8.82 25.53
N LYS A 338 -7.98 -8.94 26.42
CA LYS A 338 -7.46 -7.79 27.19
C LYS A 338 -6.81 -6.75 26.27
N TYR A 339 -6.11 -7.24 25.24
CA TYR A 339 -5.35 -6.45 24.28
C TYR A 339 -5.70 -6.89 22.85
N PRO A 340 -6.86 -6.49 22.31
CA PRO A 340 -7.34 -6.94 21.00
C PRO A 340 -6.34 -6.65 19.87
N ILE A 341 -6.27 -7.55 18.88
CA ILE A 341 -5.47 -7.42 17.66
C ILE A 341 -6.27 -6.67 16.59
N ILE A 342 -7.58 -6.90 16.53
CA ILE A 342 -8.50 -6.16 15.67
C ILE A 342 -9.63 -5.66 16.58
N PRO A 343 -9.44 -4.50 17.24
CA PRO A 343 -10.40 -3.97 18.20
C PRO A 343 -11.77 -3.76 17.52
N PRO A 344 -12.86 -4.40 17.99
CA PRO A 344 -14.18 -4.25 17.37
C PRO A 344 -14.67 -2.80 17.33
N ARG A 345 -14.19 -1.97 18.27
CA ARG A 345 -14.45 -0.51 18.29
C ARG A 345 -14.02 0.23 17.02
N LEU A 346 -13.07 -0.31 16.24
CA LEU A 346 -12.69 0.26 14.95
C LEU A 346 -13.88 0.25 13.96
N PHE A 347 -14.84 -0.66 14.14
CA PHE A 347 -16.02 -0.83 13.28
C PHE A 347 -17.28 -0.17 13.83
N ASN A 348 -17.24 0.46 15.02
CA ASN A 348 -18.41 1.13 15.60
C ASN A 348 -18.92 2.28 14.72
N GLU A 349 -17.99 2.99 14.08
CA GLU A 349 -18.32 4.08 13.17
C GLU A 349 -18.55 3.54 11.76
N TRP A 350 -19.74 3.76 11.20
CA TRP A 350 -20.07 3.34 9.84
C TRP A 350 -19.07 3.84 8.78
N TYR A 351 -18.49 5.03 8.98
CA TYR A 351 -17.46 5.58 8.08
C TYR A 351 -16.21 4.71 8.01
N ASN A 352 -15.81 4.09 9.12
CA ASN A 352 -14.65 3.21 9.16
C ASN A 352 -14.91 1.95 8.34
N ILE A 353 -16.12 1.41 8.40
CA ILE A 353 -16.56 0.28 7.57
C ILE A 353 -16.50 0.66 6.08
N LEU A 354 -17.05 1.82 5.70
CA LEU A 354 -17.01 2.30 4.31
C LEU A 354 -15.58 2.44 3.78
N ILE A 355 -14.67 3.01 4.57
CA ILE A 355 -13.27 3.18 4.18
C ILE A 355 -12.56 1.82 4.02
N LEU A 356 -12.82 0.87 4.91
CA LEU A 356 -12.28 -0.49 4.80
C LEU A 356 -12.85 -1.24 3.59
N MET A 357 -14.13 -1.05 3.26
CA MET A 357 -14.73 -1.63 2.05
C MET A 357 -14.16 -1.00 0.78
N VAL A 358 -13.90 0.31 0.76
CA VAL A 358 -13.18 0.97 -0.33
C VAL A 358 -11.75 0.41 -0.46
N CYS A 359 -11.05 0.21 0.65
CA CYS A 359 -9.73 -0.42 0.66
C CYS A 359 -9.78 -1.85 0.07
N TYR A 360 -10.80 -2.62 0.44
CA TYR A 360 -11.05 -3.96 -0.10
C TYR A 360 -11.26 -3.91 -1.61
N CYS A 361 -12.20 -3.08 -2.12
CA CYS A 361 -12.46 -2.96 -3.55
C CYS A 361 -11.22 -2.49 -4.33
N HIS A 362 -10.47 -1.53 -3.80
CA HIS A 362 -9.23 -1.04 -4.41
C HIS A 362 -8.17 -2.12 -4.51
N GLY A 363 -7.84 -2.79 -3.39
CA GLY A 363 -6.84 -3.85 -3.36
C GLY A 363 -7.22 -5.01 -4.28
N PHE A 364 -8.49 -5.40 -4.27
CA PHE A 364 -9.05 -6.45 -5.11
C PHE A 364 -8.86 -6.16 -6.60
N VAL A 365 -9.15 -4.95 -7.06
CA VAL A 365 -9.04 -4.63 -8.49
C VAL A 365 -7.60 -4.28 -8.89
N PHE A 366 -6.84 -3.61 -8.02
CA PHE A 366 -5.44 -3.25 -8.31
C PHE A 366 -4.59 -4.48 -8.67
N ILE A 367 -4.63 -5.53 -7.83
CA ILE A 367 -3.78 -6.70 -8.04
C ILE A 367 -4.12 -7.43 -9.34
N SER A 368 -5.38 -7.37 -9.78
CA SER A 368 -5.82 -7.97 -11.02
C SER A 368 -5.11 -7.38 -12.24
N GLY A 369 -4.88 -6.06 -12.27
CA GLY A 369 -4.11 -5.42 -13.34
C GLY A 369 -2.65 -5.91 -13.35
N ALA A 370 -2.05 -6.09 -12.16
CA ALA A 370 -0.68 -6.55 -12.05
C ALA A 370 -0.48 -8.01 -12.51
N TYR A 371 -1.48 -8.88 -12.32
CA TYR A 371 -1.39 -10.30 -12.70
C TYR A 371 -1.91 -10.59 -14.11
N TYR A 372 -3.08 -10.05 -14.47
CA TYR A 372 -3.78 -10.48 -15.69
C TYR A 372 -3.46 -9.68 -16.94
N LEU A 373 -2.91 -8.47 -16.81
CA LEU A 373 -2.46 -7.71 -17.97
C LEU A 373 -1.21 -8.34 -18.61
N PRO A 374 -0.17 -8.73 -17.83
CA PRO A 374 0.92 -9.56 -18.37
C PRO A 374 0.42 -10.87 -18.95
N LEU A 375 -0.56 -11.52 -18.30
CA LEU A 375 -1.17 -12.75 -18.80
C LEU A 375 -1.79 -12.52 -20.19
N TYR A 376 -2.56 -11.45 -20.39
CA TYR A 376 -3.11 -11.07 -21.69
C TYR A 376 -2.00 -10.90 -22.74
N PHE A 377 -0.93 -10.15 -22.41
CA PHE A 377 0.16 -9.94 -23.36
C PHE A 377 0.90 -11.23 -23.73
N GLN A 378 1.07 -12.16 -22.79
CA GLN A 378 1.78 -13.41 -23.04
C GLN A 378 0.91 -14.48 -23.72
N THR A 379 -0.38 -14.56 -23.38
CA THR A 379 -1.29 -15.60 -23.88
C THR A 379 -2.03 -15.18 -25.15
N VAL A 380 -2.47 -13.93 -25.24
CA VAL A 380 -3.23 -13.41 -26.39
C VAL A 380 -2.29 -12.79 -27.42
N LEU A 381 -1.41 -11.86 -27.01
CA LEU A 381 -0.48 -11.21 -27.94
C LEU A 381 0.79 -12.02 -28.21
N LEU A 382 0.96 -13.18 -27.54
CA LEU A 382 2.12 -14.04 -27.65
C LEU A 382 3.45 -13.29 -27.44
N ALA A 383 3.43 -12.23 -26.63
CA ALA A 383 4.60 -11.44 -26.29
C ALA A 383 5.64 -12.26 -25.51
N SER A 384 6.90 -11.84 -25.52
CA SER A 384 7.90 -12.41 -24.59
C SER A 384 7.62 -11.93 -23.17
N PRO A 385 8.11 -12.64 -22.13
CA PRO A 385 7.98 -12.17 -20.74
C PRO A 385 8.49 -10.73 -20.54
N ILE A 386 9.63 -10.39 -21.14
CA ILE A 386 10.19 -9.02 -21.10
C ILE A 386 9.22 -8.01 -21.73
N LEU A 387 8.73 -8.27 -22.96
CA LEU A 387 7.80 -7.36 -23.64
C LEU A 387 6.47 -7.23 -22.89
N SER A 388 5.98 -8.30 -22.27
CA SER A 388 4.77 -8.24 -21.45
C SER A 388 4.92 -7.27 -20.28
N GLY A 389 6.10 -7.24 -19.64
CA GLY A 389 6.41 -6.24 -18.62
C GLY A 389 6.49 -4.83 -19.20
N VAL A 390 7.18 -4.65 -20.33
CA VAL A 390 7.27 -3.34 -21.01
C VAL A 390 5.87 -2.80 -21.35
N TYR A 391 4.95 -3.65 -21.79
CA TYR A 391 3.60 -3.23 -22.15
C TYR A 391 2.72 -2.82 -20.96
N THR A 392 3.13 -3.12 -19.71
CA THR A 392 2.47 -2.64 -18.48
C THR A 392 2.92 -1.25 -18.02
N LEU A 393 3.99 -0.71 -18.63
CA LEU A 393 4.54 0.59 -18.26
C LEU A 393 3.52 1.74 -18.27
N PRO A 394 2.56 1.83 -19.23
CA PRO A 394 1.57 2.90 -19.20
C PRO A 394 0.77 2.95 -17.89
N MET A 395 0.32 1.80 -17.38
CA MET A 395 -0.43 1.73 -16.12
C MET A 395 0.45 2.15 -14.94
N VAL A 396 1.70 1.68 -14.92
CA VAL A 396 2.63 1.95 -13.82
C VAL A 396 3.07 3.42 -13.78
N LEU A 397 3.38 4.01 -14.93
CA LEU A 397 3.84 5.40 -14.98
C LEU A 397 2.73 6.36 -14.55
N SER A 398 1.53 6.18 -15.09
CA SER A 398 0.36 6.97 -14.68
C SER A 398 0.05 6.79 -13.19
N LEU A 399 0.06 5.55 -12.69
CA LEU A 399 -0.09 5.23 -11.28
C LEU A 399 0.94 5.95 -10.38
N SER A 400 2.22 5.87 -10.75
CA SER A 400 3.34 6.46 -9.99
C SER A 400 3.18 7.97 -9.87
N ILE A 401 2.95 8.63 -11.01
CA ILE A 401 2.87 10.09 -11.10
C ILE A 401 1.66 10.59 -10.31
N VAL A 402 0.49 9.96 -10.49
CA VAL A 402 -0.73 10.39 -9.81
C VAL A 402 -0.69 10.07 -8.32
N SER A 403 -0.09 8.96 -7.89
CA SER A 403 0.11 8.65 -6.47
C SER A 403 0.98 9.72 -5.78
N ALA A 404 2.10 10.09 -6.40
CA ALA A 404 2.98 11.13 -5.87
C ALA A 404 2.28 12.50 -5.84
N ALA A 405 1.56 12.86 -6.92
CA ALA A 405 0.79 14.09 -6.99
C ALA A 405 -0.31 14.14 -5.92
N THR A 406 -1.03 13.04 -5.70
CA THR A 406 -2.08 12.94 -4.68
C THR A 406 -1.53 13.21 -3.29
N GLY A 407 -0.38 12.63 -2.94
CA GLY A 407 0.26 12.87 -1.64
C GLY A 407 0.61 14.35 -1.42
N ILE A 408 1.10 15.04 -2.46
CA ILE A 408 1.42 16.48 -2.40
C ILE A 408 0.14 17.33 -2.27
N VAL A 409 -0.88 17.01 -3.08
CA VAL A 409 -2.17 17.71 -3.05
C VAL A 409 -2.82 17.56 -1.68
N MET A 410 -2.94 16.34 -1.15
CA MET A 410 -3.50 16.07 0.17
C MET A 410 -2.74 16.78 1.29
N LYS A 411 -1.40 16.84 1.23
CA LYS A 411 -0.60 17.61 2.20
C LYS A 411 -0.94 19.11 2.18
N LYS A 412 -1.11 19.68 0.98
CA LYS A 412 -1.43 21.10 0.79
C LYS A 412 -2.87 21.42 1.17
N THR A 413 -3.83 20.68 0.63
CA THR A 413 -5.27 20.97 0.75
C THR A 413 -5.90 20.39 2.02
N GLY A 414 -5.36 19.29 2.56
CA GLY A 414 -6.00 18.53 3.64
C GLY A 414 -7.22 17.73 3.20
N ARG A 415 -7.55 17.74 1.89
CA ARG A 415 -8.74 17.12 1.33
C ARG A 415 -8.39 15.78 0.69
N TYR A 416 -8.88 14.68 1.25
CA TYR A 416 -8.65 13.32 0.75
C TYR A 416 -9.87 12.72 0.02
N HIS A 417 -11.07 13.19 0.35
CA HIS A 417 -12.32 12.57 -0.11
C HIS A 417 -12.47 12.67 -1.64
N GLU A 418 -12.23 13.85 -2.22
CA GLU A 418 -12.36 14.04 -3.66
C GLU A 418 -11.33 13.22 -4.44
N MET A 419 -10.14 13.01 -3.86
CA MET A 419 -9.09 12.19 -4.47
C MET A 419 -9.48 10.71 -4.50
N ILE A 420 -10.12 10.21 -3.43
CA ILE A 420 -10.64 8.83 -3.37
C ILE A 420 -11.72 8.64 -4.44
N VAL A 421 -12.74 9.50 -4.43
CA VAL A 421 -13.88 9.42 -5.36
C VAL A 421 -13.43 9.53 -6.81
N ALA A 422 -12.62 10.53 -7.14
CA ALA A 422 -12.09 10.70 -8.50
C ALA A 422 -11.22 9.52 -8.92
N GLY A 423 -10.36 9.02 -8.03
CA GLY A 423 -9.55 7.84 -8.30
C GLY A 423 -10.40 6.61 -8.60
N LEU A 424 -11.43 6.32 -7.80
CA LEU A 424 -12.29 5.15 -8.01
C LEU A 424 -13.14 5.27 -9.28
N PHE A 425 -13.56 6.49 -9.64
CA PHE A 425 -14.21 6.76 -10.93
C PHE A 425 -13.30 6.38 -12.10
N PHE A 426 -12.07 6.93 -12.15
CA PHE A 426 -11.11 6.63 -13.21
C PHE A 426 -10.68 5.16 -13.21
N MET A 427 -10.62 4.53 -12.05
CA MET A 427 -10.31 3.11 -11.92
C MET A 427 -11.43 2.25 -12.52
N THR A 428 -12.69 2.58 -12.21
CA THR A 428 -13.86 1.91 -12.80
C THR A 428 -13.88 2.07 -14.32
N LEU A 429 -13.65 3.29 -14.81
CA LEU A 429 -13.58 3.58 -16.24
C LEU A 429 -12.42 2.82 -16.91
N GLY A 430 -11.22 2.88 -16.36
CA GLY A 430 -10.02 2.27 -16.94
C GLY A 430 -10.14 0.75 -17.04
N PHE A 431 -10.57 0.09 -15.96
CA PHE A 431 -10.80 -1.36 -15.98
C PHE A 431 -12.01 -1.75 -16.85
N GLY A 432 -13.05 -0.89 -16.92
CA GLY A 432 -14.18 -1.07 -17.83
C GLY A 432 -13.76 -1.02 -19.31
N LEU A 433 -12.80 -0.17 -19.66
CA LEU A 433 -12.27 -0.11 -21.02
C LEU A 433 -11.45 -1.36 -21.38
N LEU A 434 -10.82 -2.04 -20.42
CA LEU A 434 -10.09 -3.29 -20.67
C LEU A 434 -10.99 -4.43 -21.19
N ILE A 435 -12.31 -4.33 -20.99
CA ILE A 435 -13.29 -5.28 -21.56
C ILE A 435 -13.21 -5.30 -23.10
N ASP A 436 -12.85 -4.18 -23.75
CA ASP A 436 -12.71 -4.04 -25.20
C ASP A 436 -11.31 -4.40 -25.74
N LEU A 437 -10.42 -4.99 -24.92
CA LEU A 437 -9.18 -5.56 -25.43
C LEU A 437 -9.47 -6.63 -26.49
N LYS A 438 -8.61 -6.71 -27.50
CA LYS A 438 -8.84 -7.48 -28.72
C LYS A 438 -7.88 -8.68 -28.82
N PRO A 439 -8.19 -9.71 -29.63
CA PRO A 439 -7.27 -10.81 -29.85
C PRO A 439 -6.01 -10.42 -30.66
N TYR A 440 -5.80 -9.13 -30.93
CA TYR A 440 -4.68 -8.57 -31.67
C TYR A 440 -4.16 -7.30 -31.01
N ALA A 441 -2.93 -6.92 -31.35
CA ALA A 441 -2.27 -5.75 -30.77
C ALA A 441 -2.91 -4.44 -31.28
N SER A 442 -3.75 -3.82 -30.44
CA SER A 442 -4.27 -2.47 -30.65
C SER A 442 -3.59 -1.50 -29.67
N TRP A 443 -2.47 -0.91 -30.09
CA TRP A 443 -1.65 -0.05 -29.23
C TRP A 443 -2.41 1.13 -28.59
N PRO A 444 -3.29 1.86 -29.30
CA PRO A 444 -4.05 2.94 -28.68
C PRO A 444 -4.93 2.46 -27.52
N ARG A 445 -5.63 1.32 -27.70
CA ARG A 445 -6.44 0.70 -26.65
C ARG A 445 -5.57 0.30 -25.46
N ILE A 446 -4.50 -0.44 -25.72
CA ILE A 446 -3.58 -0.94 -24.69
C ILE A 446 -3.01 0.21 -23.86
N ILE A 447 -2.55 1.28 -24.49
CA ILE A 447 -1.89 2.41 -23.80
C ILE A 447 -2.92 3.27 -23.08
N ILE A 448 -3.99 3.72 -23.76
CA ILE A 448 -4.95 4.69 -23.19
C ILE A 448 -5.74 4.06 -22.03
N TYR A 449 -6.19 2.81 -22.17
CA TYR A 449 -7.00 2.17 -21.13
C TYR A 449 -6.19 1.97 -19.85
N GLN A 450 -4.92 1.58 -20.01
CA GLN A 450 -3.98 1.47 -18.89
C GLN A 450 -3.67 2.80 -18.22
N LEU A 451 -3.49 3.89 -19.00
CA LEU A 451 -3.27 5.23 -18.44
C LEU A 451 -4.46 5.66 -17.57
N ILE A 452 -5.68 5.48 -18.07
CA ILE A 452 -6.90 5.80 -17.32
C ILE A 452 -7.01 4.96 -16.05
N GLY A 453 -6.76 3.65 -16.15
CA GLY A 453 -6.75 2.75 -14.99
C GLY A 453 -5.70 3.13 -13.94
N GLY A 454 -4.47 3.43 -14.37
CA GLY A 454 -3.38 3.83 -13.47
C GLY A 454 -3.63 5.16 -12.77
N ILE A 455 -4.21 6.15 -13.46
CA ILE A 455 -4.68 7.41 -12.86
C ILE A 455 -5.66 7.12 -11.72
N GLY A 456 -6.56 6.16 -11.90
CA GLY A 456 -7.56 5.83 -10.89
C GLY A 456 -7.02 5.06 -9.67
N VAL A 457 -6.07 4.16 -9.91
CA VAL A 457 -5.49 3.32 -8.85
C VAL A 457 -4.60 4.14 -7.89
N GLY A 458 -3.91 5.18 -8.39
CA GLY A 458 -2.89 5.93 -7.63
C GLY A 458 -3.37 6.58 -6.34
N PRO A 459 -4.42 7.42 -6.38
CA PRO A 459 -4.91 8.09 -5.17
C PRO A 459 -5.32 7.10 -4.08
N ASN A 460 -5.89 5.96 -4.48
CA ASN A 460 -6.54 5.00 -3.59
C ASN A 460 -5.61 4.05 -2.85
N PHE A 461 -4.31 4.03 -3.19
CA PHE A 461 -3.32 3.30 -2.39
C PHE A 461 -3.24 3.84 -0.96
N GLN A 462 -3.34 5.16 -0.81
CA GLN A 462 -2.95 5.85 0.42
C GLN A 462 -4.02 6.79 0.97
N ALA A 463 -4.81 7.43 0.11
CA ALA A 463 -5.85 8.33 0.58
C ALA A 463 -6.86 7.64 1.52
N PRO A 464 -7.31 6.39 1.27
CA PRO A 464 -8.18 5.68 2.21
C PRO A 464 -7.50 5.35 3.53
N LEU A 465 -6.19 5.06 3.55
CA LEU A 465 -5.45 4.84 4.80
C LEU A 465 -5.42 6.11 5.65
N VAL A 466 -5.15 7.26 5.02
CA VAL A 466 -5.15 8.56 5.70
C VAL A 466 -6.55 8.90 6.22
N ALA A 467 -7.59 8.67 5.42
CA ALA A 467 -8.98 8.84 5.82
C ALA A 467 -9.33 7.96 7.04
N PHE A 468 -8.88 6.70 7.03
CA PHE A 468 -9.07 5.78 8.14
C PHE A 468 -8.37 6.31 9.39
N GLN A 469 -7.08 6.64 9.29
CA GLN A 469 -6.30 7.17 10.41
C GLN A 469 -6.89 8.46 11.01
N ALA A 470 -7.54 9.30 10.20
CA ALA A 470 -8.16 10.53 10.66
C ALA A 470 -9.36 10.30 11.61
N ASN A 471 -9.98 9.12 11.58
CA ASN A 471 -11.11 8.74 12.42
C ASN A 471 -10.72 7.87 13.61
N ILE A 472 -9.44 7.52 13.75
CA ILE A 472 -8.95 6.61 14.77
C ILE A 472 -8.24 7.36 15.88
N ARG A 473 -8.48 6.92 17.12
CA ARG A 473 -7.79 7.44 18.31
C ARG A 473 -6.28 7.21 18.17
N PRO A 474 -5.41 8.15 18.58
CA PRO A 474 -3.96 7.97 18.50
C PRO A 474 -3.45 6.65 19.12
N ALA A 475 -4.10 6.18 20.19
CA ALA A 475 -3.77 4.93 20.86
C ALA A 475 -4.00 3.66 20.01
N ASP A 476 -4.93 3.69 19.05
CA ASP A 476 -5.29 2.55 18.19
C ASP A 476 -4.65 2.64 16.78
N MET A 477 -3.83 3.67 16.51
CA MET A 477 -3.30 3.97 15.17
C MET A 477 -2.54 2.81 14.49
N ALA A 478 -1.65 2.12 15.22
CA ALA A 478 -0.89 1.00 14.64
C ALA A 478 -1.81 -0.19 14.34
N THR A 479 -2.72 -0.49 15.26
CA THR A 479 -3.71 -1.56 15.14
C THR A 479 -4.70 -1.30 14.00
N ALA A 480 -5.14 -0.06 13.84
CA ALA A 480 -5.94 0.38 12.71
C ALA A 480 -5.19 0.26 11.38
N THR A 481 -3.93 0.71 11.34
CA THR A 481 -3.08 0.56 10.15
C THR A 481 -2.89 -0.92 9.79
N ALA A 482 -2.71 -1.79 10.79
CA ALA A 482 -2.62 -3.25 10.60
C ALA A 482 -3.94 -3.86 10.12
N THR A 483 -5.07 -3.46 10.68
CA THR A 483 -6.41 -3.89 10.23
C THR A 483 -6.66 -3.50 8.78
N PHE A 484 -6.31 -2.26 8.42
CA PHE A 484 -6.41 -1.76 7.06
C PHE A 484 -5.50 -2.54 6.09
N GLY A 485 -4.26 -2.84 6.50
CA GLY A 485 -3.34 -3.69 5.76
C GLY A 485 -3.84 -5.13 5.59
N PHE A 486 -4.46 -5.69 6.63
CA PHE A 486 -5.06 -7.02 6.60
C PHE A 486 -6.20 -7.11 5.60
N VAL A 487 -7.15 -6.17 5.65
CA VAL A 487 -8.26 -6.09 4.69
C VAL A 487 -7.74 -5.98 3.25
N ARG A 488 -6.70 -5.16 3.04
CA ARG A 488 -6.06 -5.03 1.73
C ARG A 488 -5.46 -6.35 1.26
N GLN A 489 -4.64 -7.01 2.06
CA GLN A 489 -3.98 -8.25 1.62
C GLN A 489 -4.94 -9.42 1.48
N LEU A 490 -5.98 -9.46 2.31
CA LEU A 490 -7.08 -10.40 2.13
C LEU A 490 -7.74 -10.19 0.76
N SER A 491 -8.05 -8.93 0.41
CA SER A 491 -8.67 -8.60 -0.88
C SER A 491 -7.78 -8.93 -2.08
N THR A 492 -6.47 -8.70 -1.98
CA THR A 492 -5.53 -9.00 -3.09
C THR A 492 -5.37 -10.50 -3.27
N SER A 493 -5.25 -11.26 -2.19
CA SER A 493 -5.20 -12.72 -2.25
C SER A 493 -6.48 -13.31 -2.84
N MET A 494 -7.66 -12.82 -2.42
CA MET A 494 -8.94 -13.28 -2.95
C MET A 494 -9.12 -12.94 -4.44
N SER A 495 -8.65 -11.77 -4.89
CA SER A 495 -8.77 -11.37 -6.29
C SER A 495 -8.05 -12.34 -7.23
N VAL A 496 -6.80 -12.68 -6.96
CA VAL A 496 -6.01 -13.56 -7.85
C VAL A 496 -6.64 -14.95 -7.96
N VAL A 497 -7.22 -15.47 -6.88
CA VAL A 497 -7.91 -16.76 -6.92
C VAL A 497 -9.21 -16.63 -7.71
N LEU A 498 -10.09 -15.69 -7.35
CA LEU A 498 -11.40 -15.54 -8.01
C LEU A 498 -11.28 -15.18 -9.50
N GLY A 499 -10.30 -14.35 -9.89
CA GLY A 499 -10.05 -14.06 -11.29
C GLY A 499 -9.61 -15.29 -12.08
N THR A 500 -8.77 -16.14 -11.49
CA THR A 500 -8.32 -17.41 -12.09
C THR A 500 -9.50 -18.36 -12.27
N VAL A 501 -10.36 -18.46 -11.26
CA VAL A 501 -11.57 -19.28 -11.29
C VAL A 501 -12.54 -18.81 -12.38
N ILE A 502 -12.75 -17.50 -12.52
CA ILE A 502 -13.58 -16.95 -13.60
C ILE A 502 -12.96 -17.29 -14.95
N TYR A 503 -11.66 -17.07 -15.12
CA TYR A 503 -10.94 -17.37 -16.35
C TYR A 503 -11.09 -18.85 -16.74
N GLN A 504 -10.79 -19.77 -15.83
CA GLN A 504 -10.89 -21.22 -16.08
C GLN A 504 -12.32 -21.67 -16.39
N ASN A 505 -13.32 -21.18 -15.65
CA ASN A 505 -14.72 -21.52 -15.92
C ASN A 505 -15.16 -21.05 -17.31
N VAL A 506 -14.76 -19.84 -17.72
CA VAL A 506 -15.12 -19.30 -19.04
C VAL A 506 -14.38 -20.04 -20.16
N ILE A 507 -13.12 -20.44 -19.96
CA ILE A 507 -12.39 -21.29 -20.91
C ILE A 507 -13.04 -22.68 -21.02
N GLY A 508 -13.46 -23.27 -19.90
CA GLY A 508 -14.22 -24.52 -19.89
C GLY A 508 -15.51 -24.44 -20.70
N GLN A 509 -16.20 -23.29 -20.68
CA GLN A 509 -17.38 -23.05 -21.53
C GLN A 509 -17.04 -22.90 -23.02
N GLN A 510 -15.79 -22.59 -23.37
CA GLN A 510 -15.32 -22.58 -24.77
C GLN A 510 -14.73 -23.93 -25.20
N ALA A 511 -14.71 -24.95 -24.34
CA ALA A 511 -14.06 -26.23 -24.61
C ALA A 511 -14.56 -26.89 -25.89
N ASP A 512 -15.88 -26.95 -26.12
CA ASP A 512 -16.44 -27.59 -27.33
C ASP A 512 -15.97 -26.91 -28.62
N LYS A 513 -15.89 -25.58 -28.62
CA LYS A 513 -15.38 -24.82 -29.78
C LYS A 513 -13.89 -25.05 -30.00
N LEU A 514 -13.12 -25.13 -28.91
CA LEU A 514 -11.69 -25.44 -28.96
C LEU A 514 -11.46 -26.87 -29.47
N ILE A 515 -12.20 -27.86 -28.94
CA ILE A 515 -12.12 -29.26 -29.38
C ILE A 515 -12.45 -29.38 -30.87
N ALA A 516 -13.49 -28.69 -31.34
CA ALA A 516 -13.84 -28.67 -32.76
C ALA A 516 -12.74 -28.08 -33.65
N ALA A 517 -11.99 -27.08 -33.16
CA ALA A 517 -10.96 -26.41 -33.95
C ALA A 517 -9.60 -27.14 -33.94
N ILE A 518 -9.15 -27.60 -32.77
CA ILE A 518 -7.78 -28.10 -32.57
C ILE A 518 -7.70 -29.54 -32.04
N GLY A 519 -8.85 -30.19 -31.80
CA GLY A 519 -8.92 -31.53 -31.25
C GLY A 519 -8.83 -31.59 -29.72
N PRO A 520 -9.23 -32.72 -29.11
CA PRO A 520 -9.34 -32.86 -27.65
C PRO A 520 -7.99 -32.83 -26.93
N GLU A 521 -6.95 -33.48 -27.48
CA GLU A 521 -5.62 -33.52 -26.84
C GLU A 521 -4.98 -32.14 -26.75
N ARG A 522 -4.99 -31.37 -27.86
CA ARG A 522 -4.44 -30.01 -27.88
C ARG A 522 -5.28 -29.07 -27.02
N THR A 523 -6.60 -29.24 -27.00
CA THR A 523 -7.48 -28.45 -26.11
C THR A 523 -7.17 -28.73 -24.65
N ALA A 524 -6.97 -29.99 -24.26
CA ALA A 524 -6.59 -30.35 -22.90
C ALA A 524 -5.25 -29.70 -22.53
N GLN A 525 -4.23 -29.79 -23.40
CA GLN A 525 -2.92 -29.17 -23.18
C GLN A 525 -2.99 -27.64 -23.04
N ILE A 526 -3.82 -26.97 -23.83
CA ILE A 526 -3.99 -25.50 -23.77
C ILE A 526 -4.81 -25.09 -22.54
N SER A 527 -5.85 -25.85 -22.20
CA SER A 527 -6.75 -25.53 -21.09
C SER A 527 -6.12 -25.81 -19.73
N SER A 528 -5.23 -26.81 -19.64
CA SER A 528 -4.45 -27.12 -18.43
C SER A 528 -3.18 -26.28 -18.30
N SER A 529 -2.79 -25.55 -19.36
CA SER A 529 -1.60 -24.72 -19.37
C SER A 529 -1.93 -23.31 -18.92
N PHE A 530 -1.69 -23.02 -17.65
CA PHE A 530 -1.78 -21.64 -17.16
C PHE A 530 -0.50 -20.86 -17.55
N ALA A 531 -0.69 -19.73 -18.21
CA ALA A 531 0.32 -18.75 -18.63
C ALA A 531 1.49 -19.27 -19.52
N GLY A 532 1.26 -19.31 -20.83
CA GLY A 532 2.34 -19.21 -21.82
C GLY A 532 3.14 -20.49 -22.09
N SER A 533 2.98 -21.57 -21.33
CA SER A 533 3.60 -22.88 -21.63
C SER A 533 3.12 -23.46 -22.96
N SER A 534 1.93 -23.10 -23.43
CA SER A 534 1.43 -23.48 -24.76
C SER A 534 1.87 -22.54 -25.89
N LYS A 535 2.75 -21.56 -25.66
CA LYS A 535 3.09 -20.56 -26.70
C LYS A 535 3.59 -21.19 -28.00
N GLU A 536 4.49 -22.17 -27.90
CA GLU A 536 5.01 -22.87 -29.08
C GLU A 536 3.94 -23.76 -29.72
N LEU A 537 3.05 -24.37 -28.91
CA LEU A 537 1.88 -25.09 -29.42
C LEU A 537 0.96 -24.15 -30.19
N ILE A 538 0.62 -22.97 -29.66
CA ILE A 538 -0.25 -21.98 -30.31
C ILE A 538 0.40 -21.44 -31.60
N LYS A 539 1.71 -21.24 -31.61
CA LYS A 539 2.47 -20.85 -32.81
C LYS A 539 2.51 -21.96 -33.87
N SER A 540 2.40 -23.23 -33.48
CA SER A 540 2.34 -24.35 -34.43
C SER A 540 0.96 -24.52 -35.08
N LEU A 541 -0.09 -23.90 -34.53
CA LEU A 541 -1.44 -23.94 -35.08
C LEU A 541 -1.53 -23.16 -36.40
N THR A 542 -2.43 -23.62 -37.27
CA THR A 542 -2.85 -22.87 -38.47
C THR A 542 -3.49 -21.53 -38.08
N GLN A 543 -3.53 -20.58 -39.01
CA GLN A 543 -4.04 -19.23 -38.73
C GLN A 543 -5.49 -19.25 -38.21
N SER A 544 -6.38 -20.02 -38.84
CA SER A 544 -7.79 -20.16 -38.43
C SER A 544 -7.95 -20.80 -37.05
N GLN A 545 -7.17 -21.85 -36.76
CA GLN A 545 -7.15 -22.49 -35.44
C GLN A 545 -6.65 -21.55 -34.35
N ARG A 546 -5.59 -20.78 -34.65
CA ARG A 546 -5.01 -19.81 -33.73
C ARG A 546 -6.01 -18.72 -33.39
N GLU A 547 -6.72 -18.18 -34.39
CA GLU A 547 -7.74 -17.15 -34.16
C GLU A 547 -8.82 -17.61 -33.19
N VAL A 548 -9.33 -18.85 -33.33
CA VAL A 548 -10.32 -19.41 -32.40
C VAL A 548 -9.78 -19.50 -30.97
N VAL A 549 -8.52 -19.94 -30.80
CA VAL A 549 -7.89 -20.04 -29.47
C VAL A 549 -7.68 -18.66 -28.85
N LEU A 550 -7.15 -17.69 -29.61
CA LEU A 550 -6.89 -16.33 -29.12
C LEU A 550 -8.19 -15.58 -28.81
N GLU A 551 -9.25 -15.82 -29.57
CA GLU A 551 -10.58 -15.28 -29.32
C GLU A 551 -11.18 -15.86 -28.02
N ALA A 552 -11.05 -17.17 -27.80
CA ALA A 552 -11.49 -17.80 -26.55
C ALA A 552 -10.76 -17.23 -25.32
N PHE A 553 -9.44 -17.05 -25.41
CA PHE A 553 -8.64 -16.41 -24.36
C PHE A 553 -9.06 -14.96 -24.11
N THR A 554 -9.24 -14.18 -25.18
CA THR A 554 -9.68 -12.79 -25.08
C THR A 554 -11.08 -12.69 -24.47
N PHE A 555 -11.98 -13.61 -24.83
CA PHE A 555 -13.32 -13.68 -24.28
C PHE A 555 -13.32 -13.97 -22.78
N ALA A 556 -12.51 -14.95 -22.32
CA ALA A 556 -12.35 -15.25 -20.91
C ALA A 556 -11.81 -14.05 -20.11
N LEU A 557 -10.78 -13.38 -20.64
CA LEU A 557 -10.24 -12.16 -20.01
C LEU A 557 -11.26 -11.02 -19.99
N SER A 558 -12.05 -10.83 -21.05
CA SER A 558 -13.13 -9.83 -21.11
C SER A 558 -14.17 -10.05 -20.01
N ARG A 559 -14.60 -11.30 -19.76
CA ARG A 559 -15.52 -11.63 -18.65
C ARG A 559 -14.93 -11.31 -17.28
N MET A 560 -13.63 -11.58 -17.12
CA MET A 560 -12.92 -11.25 -15.90
C MET A 560 -12.79 -9.72 -15.70
N TRP A 561 -12.55 -8.94 -16.76
CA TRP A 561 -12.54 -7.47 -16.67
C TRP A 561 -13.89 -6.89 -16.29
N ILE A 562 -15.01 -7.50 -16.71
CA ILE A 562 -16.36 -7.11 -16.24
C ILE A 562 -16.46 -7.26 -14.73
N PHE A 563 -16.04 -8.41 -14.19
CA PHE A 563 -16.07 -8.66 -12.75
C PHE A 563 -15.27 -7.61 -11.97
N TYR A 564 -14.06 -7.28 -12.42
CA TYR A 564 -13.24 -6.24 -11.79
C TYR A 564 -13.82 -4.83 -11.95
N THR A 565 -14.48 -4.55 -13.07
CA THR A 565 -15.20 -3.29 -13.28
C THR A 565 -16.36 -3.14 -12.31
N CYS A 566 -17.13 -4.21 -12.07
CA CYS A 566 -18.20 -4.22 -11.07
C CYS A 566 -17.65 -3.99 -9.65
N MET A 567 -16.52 -4.61 -9.30
CA MET A 567 -15.89 -4.41 -8.00
C MET A 567 -15.35 -2.98 -7.83
N ALA A 568 -14.76 -2.40 -8.88
CA ALA A 568 -14.32 -1.00 -8.88
C ALA A 568 -15.51 -0.05 -8.74
N GLY A 569 -16.59 -0.31 -9.47
CA GLY A 569 -17.85 0.44 -9.41
C GLY A 569 -18.50 0.39 -8.04
N LEU A 570 -18.49 -0.77 -7.38
CA LEU A 570 -18.93 -0.90 -5.98
C LEU A 570 -18.08 0.00 -5.07
N GLY A 571 -16.75 -0.05 -5.20
CA GLY A 571 -15.84 0.84 -4.46
C GLY A 571 -16.17 2.31 -4.69
N PHE A 572 -16.39 2.71 -5.95
CA PHE A 572 -16.79 4.07 -6.31
C PHE A 572 -18.10 4.49 -5.63
N VAL A 573 -19.15 3.68 -5.71
CA VAL A 573 -20.43 3.96 -5.05
C VAL A 573 -20.26 4.10 -3.54
N LEU A 574 -19.53 3.18 -2.90
CA LEU A 574 -19.26 3.22 -1.46
C LEU A 574 -18.48 4.48 -1.05
N SER A 575 -17.56 4.95 -1.91
CA SER A 575 -16.77 6.14 -1.64
C SER A 575 -17.60 7.42 -1.55
N LEU A 576 -18.74 7.50 -2.27
CA LEU A 576 -19.63 8.67 -2.23
C LEU A 576 -20.29 8.86 -0.87
N PHE A 577 -20.40 7.81 -0.06
CA PHE A 577 -20.99 7.85 1.28
C PHE A 577 -19.97 8.17 2.38
N ILE A 578 -18.68 8.31 2.05
CA ILE A 578 -17.66 8.70 3.01
C ILE A 578 -17.87 10.18 3.37
N ARG A 579 -18.05 10.50 4.66
CA ARG A 579 -18.11 11.90 5.08
C ARG A 579 -16.73 12.54 5.03
N PRO A 580 -16.56 13.70 4.36
CA PRO A 580 -15.29 14.42 4.37
C PRO A 580 -15.02 14.97 5.78
N ARG A 581 -13.80 14.74 6.28
CA ARG A 581 -13.24 15.46 7.43
C ARG A 581 -11.92 16.10 7.03
N GLU A 582 -11.65 17.31 7.49
CA GLU A 582 -10.36 17.96 7.22
C GLU A 582 -9.25 17.39 8.10
N LEU A 583 -8.05 17.24 7.53
CA LEU A 583 -6.89 16.72 8.26
C LEU A 583 -6.31 17.76 9.22
N THR A 584 -6.32 17.44 10.52
CA THR A 584 -5.76 18.28 11.58
C THR A 584 -4.23 18.39 11.47
N LYS A 585 -3.68 19.57 11.81
CA LYS A 585 -2.23 19.85 11.81
C LYS A 585 -1.49 19.34 13.06
N THR A 586 -2.21 18.99 14.12
CA THR A 586 -1.64 18.59 15.41
C THR A 586 -1.00 17.20 15.32
N HIS A 587 0.24 17.07 15.81
CA HIS A 587 0.93 15.78 15.93
C HIS A 587 1.03 15.41 17.40
N THR A 588 0.49 14.23 17.75
CA THR A 588 0.67 13.61 19.05
C THR A 588 1.76 12.54 18.94
N ILE A 589 2.82 12.70 19.73
CA ILE A 589 3.91 11.72 19.81
C ILE A 589 3.39 10.50 20.57
N ARG A 590 3.43 9.31 19.95
CA ARG A 590 3.01 8.06 20.60
C ARG A 590 4.17 7.43 21.37
N LYS A 591 4.00 7.25 22.67
CA LYS A 591 4.83 6.32 23.45
C LYS A 591 4.36 4.90 23.09
N THR A 592 5.27 3.94 22.99
CA THR A 592 4.92 2.53 22.74
C THR A 592 5.22 1.71 24.01
N GLY A 593 4.78 0.45 24.09
CA GLY A 593 5.05 -0.42 25.24
C GLY A 593 3.82 -0.85 26.03
N LEU A 594 4.00 -1.85 26.90
CA LEU A 594 2.90 -2.47 27.66
C LEU A 594 2.21 -1.50 28.63
N GLU A 595 2.99 -0.65 29.30
CA GLU A 595 2.47 0.38 30.22
C GLU A 595 1.55 1.37 29.51
N GLU A 596 1.91 1.78 28.29
CA GLU A 596 1.08 2.67 27.48
C GLU A 596 -0.21 1.97 27.01
N GLN A 597 -0.12 0.68 26.64
CA GLN A 597 -1.32 -0.09 26.27
C GLN A 597 -2.28 -0.22 27.47
N GLU A 598 -1.77 -0.44 28.68
CA GLU A 598 -2.59 -0.49 29.89
C GLU A 598 -3.18 0.90 30.21
N ARG A 599 -2.41 2.00 30.07
CA ARG A 599 -2.92 3.37 30.25
C ARG A 599 -4.05 3.70 29.28
N ALA A 600 -3.84 3.46 27.98
CA ALA A 600 -4.86 3.72 26.96
C ALA A 600 -6.13 2.87 27.18
N ARG A 601 -5.99 1.67 27.73
CA ARG A 601 -7.11 0.81 28.12
C ARG A 601 -7.87 1.40 29.32
N GLN A 602 -7.17 1.86 30.35
CA GLN A 602 -7.77 2.48 31.54
C GLN A 602 -8.54 3.75 31.18
N GLU A 603 -7.94 4.66 30.41
CA GLU A 603 -8.60 5.88 29.88
C GLU A 603 -9.90 5.54 29.14
N LEU A 604 -9.91 4.43 28.40
CA LEU A 604 -11.07 3.99 27.65
C LEU A 604 -12.17 3.44 28.57
N ILE A 605 -11.81 2.63 29.57
CA ILE A 605 -12.74 2.13 30.59
C ILE A 605 -13.35 3.30 31.36
N GLU A 606 -12.56 4.30 31.73
CA GLU A 606 -13.03 5.52 32.41
C GLU A 606 -13.98 6.32 31.52
N SER A 607 -13.66 6.50 30.24
CA SER A 607 -14.55 7.20 29.30
C SER A 607 -15.90 6.47 29.13
N GLN A 608 -15.89 5.14 29.15
CA GLN A 608 -17.11 4.32 29.09
C GLN A 608 -17.91 4.41 30.39
N ARG A 609 -17.25 4.37 31.56
CA ARG A 609 -17.91 4.57 32.86
C ARG A 609 -18.56 5.95 32.98
N LYS A 610 -17.88 6.99 32.50
CA LYS A 610 -18.40 8.37 32.45
C LYS A 610 -19.60 8.48 31.50
N ALA A 611 -19.56 7.82 30.34
CA ALA A 611 -20.70 7.77 29.41
C ALA A 611 -21.90 6.97 29.95
N GLU A 612 -21.66 5.96 30.80
CA GLU A 612 -22.70 5.16 31.45
C GLU A 612 -23.26 5.78 32.75
N GLY A 613 -22.78 6.95 33.17
CA GLY A 613 -23.27 7.65 34.37
C GLY A 613 -22.95 6.95 35.70
N LYS A 614 -21.98 6.03 35.73
CA LYS A 614 -21.57 5.36 36.98
C LYS A 614 -20.51 6.20 37.70
N PRO A 615 -20.70 6.56 38.99
CA PRO A 615 -19.75 7.39 39.73
C PRO A 615 -18.40 6.68 39.87
N GLU A 616 -17.34 7.51 39.90
CA GLU A 616 -15.97 7.08 40.19
C GLU A 616 -15.97 6.32 41.53
N VAL A 617 -15.39 5.11 41.53
CA VAL A 617 -15.09 4.41 42.78
C VAL A 617 -13.77 5.01 43.23
N GLU A 618 -13.83 5.93 44.19
CA GLU A 618 -12.65 6.36 44.94
C GLU A 618 -12.05 5.15 45.67
N ALA A 619 -10.78 4.91 45.35
CA ALA A 619 -9.76 4.05 45.98
C ALA A 619 -10.18 2.76 46.70
#